data_AF-A0A800IMW0-F1
#
_entry.id   AF-A0A800IMW0-F1
#
_cell.length_a   1.000
_cell.length_b   1.000
_cell.length_c   1.000
_cell.angle_alpha   90.00
_cell.angle_beta   90.00
_cell.angle_gamma   90.00
#
_symmetry.space_group_name_H-M   'P 1'
#
loop_
_entity.id
_entity.type
_entity.pdbx_description
1 polymer ?
#
loop_
_entity_poly.entity_id
_entity_poly.type
_entity_poly.pdbx_seq_one_letter_code
_entity_poly.pdbx_strand_id
1 'polypeptide(L)'
;MRGELKQARQQISLIARQGNNAFKFEHATLVRDALVMHPGAKEVFTHIHLDGNAGVAINGDDTLEKVAIGHQRKPEHLLAALNGLFEQDLTASPPPQPDSSGLIQIEPI
;
A
#
# COMPACT_ATOMS: atom_id res chain seq x y z
N MET A 1 -35.66 11.61 3.18
CA MET A 1 -34.94 10.40 3.64
C MET A 1 -33.92 9.82 2.63
N ARG A 2 -34.01 9.99 1.30
CA ARG A 2 -33.00 9.48 0.33
C ARG A 2 -31.70 10.31 0.23
N GLY A 3 -31.74 11.61 0.52
CA GLY A 3 -30.57 12.50 0.44
C GLY A 3 -29.57 12.28 1.58
N GLU A 4 -30.07 12.02 2.78
CA GLU A 4 -29.25 11.88 3.99
C GLU A 4 -28.38 10.61 3.98
N LEU A 5 -28.89 9.51 3.40
CA LEU A 5 -28.12 8.27 3.26
C LEU A 5 -26.95 8.42 2.26
N LYS A 6 -27.11 9.23 1.20
CA LYS A 6 -26.02 9.56 0.26
C LYS A 6 -24.96 10.41 0.94
N GLN A 7 -25.38 11.39 1.75
CA GLN A 7 -24.48 12.29 2.45
C GLN A 7 -23.68 11.55 3.54
N ALA A 8 -24.34 10.68 4.32
CA ALA A 8 -23.67 9.83 5.31
C ALA A 8 -22.63 8.90 4.67
N ARG A 9 -22.95 8.28 3.51
CA ARG A 9 -21.99 7.46 2.75
C ARG A 9 -20.77 8.25 2.25
N GLN A 10 -20.98 9.49 1.82
CA GLN A 10 -19.87 10.37 1.41
C GLN A 10 -19.01 10.81 2.59
N GLN A 11 -19.62 11.14 3.74
CA GLN A 11 -18.87 11.47 4.96
C GLN A 11 -18.06 10.29 5.49
N ILE A 12 -18.64 9.09 5.54
CA ILE A 12 -17.92 7.88 5.95
C ILE A 12 -16.74 7.61 5.01
N SER A 13 -16.96 7.76 3.70
CA SER A 13 -15.88 7.64 2.72
C SER A 13 -14.78 8.66 2.97
N LEU A 14 -15.12 9.93 3.22
CA LEU A 14 -14.17 11.02 3.46
C LEU A 14 -13.33 10.78 4.73
N ILE A 15 -13.97 10.35 5.82
CA ILE A 15 -13.31 10.03 7.09
C ILE A 15 -12.35 8.85 6.91
N ALA A 16 -12.75 7.81 6.15
CA ALA A 16 -11.86 6.71 5.83
C ALA A 16 -10.62 7.18 5.03
N ARG A 17 -10.77 8.13 4.09
CA ARG A 17 -9.61 8.71 3.36
C ARG A 17 -8.72 9.58 4.25
N GLN A 18 -9.32 10.26 5.22
CA GLN A 18 -8.60 11.19 6.11
C GLN A 18 -7.87 10.46 7.24
N GLY A 19 -8.46 9.40 7.80
CA GLY A 19 -7.79 8.50 8.75
C GLY A 19 -6.62 7.74 8.13
N ASN A 20 -6.70 7.40 6.83
CA ASN A 20 -5.62 6.72 6.11
C ASN A 20 -4.46 7.62 5.65
N ASN A 21 -4.56 8.94 5.77
CA ASN A 21 -3.39 9.80 5.59
C ASN A 21 -2.40 9.70 6.76
N ALA A 22 -2.76 9.05 7.86
CA ALA A 22 -1.92 8.92 9.05
C ALA A 22 -0.75 7.92 8.87
N PHE A 23 -0.83 7.00 7.90
CA PHE A 23 0.23 6.03 7.61
C PHE A 23 0.81 6.32 6.23
N LYS A 24 1.75 7.26 6.19
CA LYS A 24 2.54 7.56 4.99
C LYS A 24 4.02 7.47 5.32
N PHE A 25 4.80 7.04 4.34
CA PHE A 25 6.24 7.15 4.37
C PHE A 25 6.64 8.59 4.09
N GLU A 26 7.59 9.10 4.89
CA GLU A 26 8.19 10.41 4.74
C GLU A 26 9.67 10.30 4.36
N HIS A 27 10.27 11.40 3.91
CA HIS A 27 11.69 11.45 3.51
C HIS A 27 12.63 11.01 4.63
N ALA A 28 12.30 11.37 5.88
CA ALA A 28 13.07 11.07 7.07
C ALA A 28 12.82 9.66 7.64
N THR A 29 11.85 8.92 7.10
CA THR A 29 11.59 7.54 7.52
C THR A 29 12.84 6.69 7.26
N LEU A 30 13.20 5.82 8.20
CA LEU A 30 14.30 4.88 8.01
C LEU A 30 13.84 3.65 7.23
N VAL A 31 14.76 3.01 6.50
CA VAL A 31 14.46 1.76 5.78
C VAL A 31 13.94 0.67 6.72
N ARG A 32 14.54 0.53 7.91
CA ARG A 32 14.05 -0.44 8.91
C ARG A 32 12.59 -0.20 9.30
N ASP A 33 12.23 1.06 9.51
CA ASP A 33 10.88 1.44 9.93
C ASP A 33 9.92 1.23 8.77
N ALA A 34 10.36 1.50 7.54
CA ALA A 34 9.56 1.24 6.36
C ALA A 34 9.23 -0.25 6.17
N LEU A 35 10.20 -1.13 6.43
CA LEU A 35 10.02 -2.59 6.40
C LEU A 35 9.07 -3.10 7.51
N VAL A 36 9.07 -2.45 8.66
CA VAL A 36 8.15 -2.76 9.78
C VAL A 36 6.74 -2.26 9.47
N MET A 37 6.61 -1.08 8.86
CA MET A 37 5.32 -0.46 8.55
C MET A 37 4.55 -1.18 7.45
N HIS A 38 5.22 -1.75 6.44
CA HIS A 38 4.51 -2.47 5.37
C HIS A 38 5.37 -3.61 4.77
N PRO A 39 4.84 -4.86 4.70
CA PRO A 39 5.61 -6.00 4.16
C PRO A 39 6.00 -5.83 2.69
N GLY A 40 5.17 -5.14 1.91
CA GLY A 40 5.45 -4.82 0.50
C GLY A 40 6.60 -3.82 0.28
N ALA A 41 7.06 -3.10 1.33
CA ALA A 41 8.19 -2.17 1.20
C ALA A 41 9.47 -2.89 0.77
N LYS A 42 9.66 -4.14 1.22
CA LYS A 42 10.80 -5.00 0.83
C LYS A 42 10.87 -5.20 -0.68
N GLU A 43 9.73 -5.39 -1.31
CA GLU A 43 9.65 -5.62 -2.75
C GLU A 43 10.00 -4.35 -3.53
N VAL A 44 9.52 -3.19 -3.07
CA VAL A 44 9.88 -1.88 -3.64
C VAL A 44 11.39 -1.64 -3.56
N PHE A 45 12.01 -1.89 -2.40
CA PHE A 45 13.48 -1.76 -2.26
C PHE A 45 14.23 -2.72 -3.17
N THR A 46 13.75 -3.96 -3.29
CA THR A 46 14.36 -4.96 -4.18
C THR A 46 14.27 -4.52 -5.63
N HIS A 47 13.13 -3.99 -6.07
CA HIS A 47 12.94 -3.51 -7.44
C HIS A 47 13.89 -2.36 -7.77
N ILE A 48 14.09 -1.42 -6.83
CA ILE A 48 15.01 -0.29 -7.01
C ILE A 48 16.47 -0.75 -7.00
N HIS A 49 16.80 -1.74 -6.17
CA HIS A 49 18.12 -2.35 -6.13
C HIS A 49 18.44 -3.11 -7.44
N LEU A 50 17.43 -3.67 -8.11
CA LEU A 50 17.57 -4.33 -9.41
C LEU A 50 17.66 -3.32 -10.58
N ASP A 51 16.99 -2.17 -10.47
CA ASP A 51 16.91 -1.15 -11.53
C ASP A 51 18.02 -0.07 -11.43
N GLY A 52 18.92 -0.15 -10.46
CA GLY A 52 19.94 0.88 -10.22
C GLY A 52 21.18 0.37 -9.49
N ASN A 53 22.31 0.41 -10.19
CA ASN A 53 23.69 0.24 -9.73
C ASN A 53 23.85 -0.74 -8.54
N ALA A 54 24.09 -2.02 -8.85
CA ALA A 54 24.27 -3.13 -7.90
C ALA A 54 25.43 -2.97 -6.88
N GLY A 55 26.13 -1.82 -6.89
CA GLY A 55 27.20 -1.49 -5.95
C GLY A 55 26.75 -0.75 -4.68
N VAL A 56 25.50 -0.32 -4.56
CA VAL A 56 25.02 0.41 -3.37
C VAL A 56 24.14 -0.49 -2.51
N ALA A 57 24.68 -0.91 -1.36
CA ALA A 57 23.93 -1.67 -0.37
C ALA A 57 22.94 -0.74 0.36
N ILE A 58 21.69 -1.18 0.49
CA ILE A 58 20.67 -0.47 1.27
C ILE A 58 20.88 -0.79 2.76
N ASN A 59 21.18 0.22 3.57
CA ASN A 59 21.32 0.06 5.01
C ASN A 59 19.99 0.37 5.73
N GLY A 60 19.67 -0.42 6.75
CA GLY A 60 18.45 -0.24 7.54
C GLY A 60 18.43 1.04 8.39
N ASP A 61 19.60 1.59 8.71
CA ASP A 61 19.76 2.88 9.42
C ASP A 61 19.67 4.09 8.48
N ASP A 62 19.66 3.90 7.16
CA ASP A 62 19.57 5.02 6.22
C ASP A 62 18.12 5.48 6.05
N THR A 63 17.96 6.78 5.81
CA THR A 63 16.66 7.37 5.45
C THR A 63 16.28 7.01 4.02
N LEU A 64 14.97 6.97 3.73
CA LEU A 64 14.46 6.74 2.38
C LEU A 64 15.03 7.76 1.38
N GLU A 65 15.18 9.01 1.80
CA GLU A 65 15.81 10.04 0.98
C GLU A 65 17.26 9.70 0.62
N LYS A 66 18.07 9.30 1.61
CA LYS A 66 19.47 8.98 1.41
C LYS A 66 19.64 7.76 0.49
N VAL A 67 18.77 6.77 0.63
CA VAL A 67 18.76 5.59 -0.25
C VAL A 67 18.40 5.99 -1.68
N ALA A 68 17.36 6.80 -1.87
CA ALA A 68 16.98 7.25 -3.21
C ALA A 68 18.13 8.00 -3.91
N ILE A 69 18.78 8.94 -3.20
CA ILE A 69 19.92 9.69 -3.72
C ILE A 69 21.10 8.77 -4.03
N GLY A 70 21.40 7.80 -3.16
CA GLY A 70 22.47 6.82 -3.35
C GLY A 70 22.29 5.97 -4.62
N HIS A 71 21.04 5.68 -5.00
CA HIS A 71 20.69 4.95 -6.22
C HIS A 71 20.37 5.88 -7.42
N GLN A 72 20.72 7.18 -7.34
CA GLN A 72 20.46 8.18 -8.38
C GLN A 72 18.98 8.32 -8.77
N ARG A 73 18.07 8.10 -7.82
CA ARG A 73 16.63 8.24 -7.98
C ARG A 73 16.13 9.48 -7.23
N LYS A 74 14.99 10.00 -7.68
CA LYS A 74 14.29 11.06 -6.95
C LYS A 74 13.60 10.46 -5.72
N PRO A 75 13.79 11.04 -4.52
CA PRO A 75 13.14 10.55 -3.31
C PRO A 75 11.61 10.58 -3.41
N GLU A 76 11.05 11.58 -4.11
CA GLU A 76 9.61 11.67 -4.38
C GLU A 76 9.06 10.43 -5.11
N HIS A 77 9.83 9.86 -6.05
CA HIS A 77 9.38 8.67 -6.78
C HIS A 77 9.41 7.41 -5.91
N LEU A 78 10.43 7.26 -5.06
CA LEU A 78 10.49 6.17 -4.09
C LEU A 78 9.34 6.27 -3.09
N LEU A 79 9.09 7.47 -2.56
CA LEU A 79 7.97 7.71 -1.64
C LEU A 79 6.62 7.47 -2.30
N ALA A 80 6.44 7.87 -3.57
CA ALA A 80 5.21 7.58 -4.30
C ALA A 80 5.00 6.06 -4.46
N ALA A 81 6.05 5.30 -4.81
CA ALA A 81 5.97 3.85 -4.93
C ALA A 81 5.64 3.16 -3.60
N LEU A 82 6.28 3.58 -2.50
CA LEU A 82 6.03 3.05 -1.17
C LEU A 82 4.64 3.43 -0.65
N ASN A 83 4.23 4.69 -0.80
CA ASN A 83 2.90 5.15 -0.37
C ASN A 83 1.78 4.52 -1.20
N GLY A 84 2.04 4.22 -2.48
CA GLY A 84 1.12 3.48 -3.34
C GLY A 84 0.82 2.06 -2.85
N LEU A 85 1.63 1.49 -1.94
CA LEU A 85 1.32 0.20 -1.31
C LEU A 85 0.08 0.31 -0.40
N PHE A 86 -0.04 1.40 0.36
CA PHE A 86 -1.20 1.64 1.22
C PHE A 86 -2.47 1.92 0.40
N GLU A 87 -2.34 2.52 -0.78
CA GLU A 87 -3.48 2.74 -1.69
C GLU A 87 -3.93 1.45 -2.39
N GLN A 88 -3.01 0.55 -2.69
CA GLN A 88 -3.31 -0.78 -3.24
C GLN A 88 -3.99 -1.68 -2.22
N ASP A 89 -3.56 -1.66 -0.95
CA ASP A 89 -4.20 -2.43 0.12
C ASP A 89 -5.68 -2.01 0.32
N LEU A 90 -5.99 -0.72 0.12
CA LEU A 90 -7.36 -0.19 0.16
C LEU A 90 -8.23 -0.58 -1.04
N THR A 91 -7.62 -0.90 -2.18
CA THR A 91 -8.31 -1.24 -3.44
C THR A 91 -8.28 -2.72 -3.75
N ALA A 92 -7.47 -3.49 -3.02
CA ALA A 92 -7.56 -4.94 -2.95
C ALA A 92 -8.97 -5.31 -2.47
N SER A 93 -9.84 -5.57 -3.44
CA SER A 93 -11.15 -6.16 -3.16
C SER A 93 -10.94 -7.39 -2.29
N PRO A 94 -11.79 -7.64 -1.28
CA PRO A 94 -11.70 -8.87 -0.52
C PRO A 94 -11.67 -10.04 -1.51
N PRO A 95 -10.90 -11.12 -1.24
CA PRO A 95 -10.88 -12.28 -2.13
C PRO A 95 -12.32 -12.68 -2.42
N PRO A 96 -12.66 -13.03 -3.68
CA PRO A 96 -14.03 -13.39 -4.04
C PRO A 96 -14.48 -14.47 -3.06
N GLN A 97 -15.45 -14.09 -2.22
CA GLN A 97 -16.08 -14.99 -1.27
C GLN A 97 -16.54 -16.20 -2.08
N PRO A 98 -16.19 -17.45 -1.73
CA PRO A 98 -16.69 -18.59 -2.48
C PRO A 98 -18.22 -18.54 -2.40
N ASP A 99 -18.82 -18.32 -3.57
CA ASP A 99 -20.26 -18.22 -3.75
C ASP A 99 -20.88 -19.52 -3.24
N SER A 100 -21.38 -19.48 -2.00
CA SER A 100 -22.06 -20.61 -1.38
C SER A 100 -23.52 -20.67 -1.85
N SER A 101 -23.78 -20.40 -3.14
CA SER A 101 -25.03 -20.74 -3.82
C SER A 101 -24.89 -22.11 -4.50
N GLY A 102 -24.46 -23.12 -3.76
CA GLY A 102 -24.60 -24.51 -4.14
C GLY A 102 -25.97 -25.02 -3.72
N LEU A 103 -27.04 -24.57 -4.38
CA LEU A 103 -28.36 -25.19 -4.29
C LEU A 103 -28.24 -26.62 -4.84
N ILE A 104 -28.11 -27.59 -3.96
CA ILE A 104 -28.25 -29.01 -4.30
C ILE A 104 -29.75 -29.23 -4.60
N GLN A 105 -30.13 -29.13 -5.88
CA GLN A 105 -31.38 -29.74 -6.35
C GLN A 105 -31.10 -31.22 -6.60
N ILE A 106 -31.52 -32.05 -5.66
CA ILE A 106 -31.70 -33.49 -5.87
C ILE A 106 -33.15 -33.71 -6.33
N GLU A 107 -33.34 -34.10 -7.59
CA GLU A 107 -34.62 -34.62 -8.08
C GLU A 107 -34.93 -35.98 -7.43
N PRO A 108 -36.19 -36.27 -7.05
CA PRO A 108 -36.58 -37.58 -6.59
C PRO A 108 -36.86 -38.52 -7.77
N ILE A 109 -36.29 -39.74 -7.70
CA ILE A 109 -36.67 -40.89 -8.53
C ILE A 109 -37.79 -41.66 -7.83
#